data_AF-A0A932TIS4-F1
#
_entry.id   AF-A0A932TIS4-F1
#
_cell.length_a   1.000
_cell.length_b   1.000
_cell.length_c   1.000
_cell.angle_alpha   90.00
_cell.angle_beta   90.00
_cell.angle_gamma   90.00
#
_symmetry.space_group_name_H-M   'P 1'
#
loop_
_entity.id
_entity.type
_entity.pdbx_description
1 polymer ?
#
loop_
_entity_poly.entity_id
_entity_poly.type
_entity_poly.pdbx_seq_one_letter_code
_entity_poly.pdbx_strand_id
1 'polypeptide(L)' 'MSHRAQNDLVLRIGGESGEGVITVAESVSRIAARMGLYLSTYRTFPAEIKGG' A
#
# COMPACT_ATOMS: atom_id res chain seq x y z
N MET A 1 -9.11 17.72 -15.56
CA MET A 1 -9.48 16.31 -15.30
C MET A 1 -9.75 16.17 -13.80
N SER A 2 -10.98 16.43 -13.36
CA SER A 2 -11.38 16.31 -11.95
C SER A 2 -12.45 15.23 -11.88
N HIS A 3 -12.15 14.10 -11.23
CA HIS A 3 -13.13 13.03 -11.02
C HIS A 3 -12.94 12.42 -9.62
N ARG A 4 -13.87 12.78 -8.73
CA ARG A 4 -14.30 12.10 -7.49
C ARG A 4 -13.23 11.66 -6.48
N ALA A 5 -12.60 12.62 -5.81
CA ALA A 5 -11.79 12.35 -4.60
C ALA A 5 -12.60 12.05 -3.33
N GLN A 6 -13.94 12.16 -3.32
CA GLN A 6 -14.70 12.08 -2.05
C GLN A 6 -14.87 10.65 -1.49
N ASN A 7 -14.69 9.60 -2.29
CA ASN A 7 -14.87 8.21 -1.85
C ASN A 7 -13.62 7.34 -1.97
N ASP A 8 -12.53 7.87 -2.52
CA ASP A 8 -11.31 7.12 -2.76
C ASP A 8 -10.25 7.49 -1.71
N LEU A 9 -9.69 6.49 -1.03
CA LEU A 9 -8.60 6.67 -0.07
C LEU A 9 -7.28 6.22 -0.70
N VAL A 10 -6.32 7.14 -0.79
CA VAL A 10 -4.95 6.83 -1.22
C VAL A 10 -4.03 6.75 0.00
N LEU A 11 -3.40 5.60 0.19
CA LEU A 11 -2.49 5.34 1.31
C LEU A 11 -1.09 4.98 0.80
N ARG A 12 -0.06 5.70 1.29
CA ARG A 12 1.34 5.37 1.07
C ARG A 12 1.98 4.90 2.36
N ILE A 13 2.55 3.70 2.34
CA ILE A 13 3.31 3.15 3.48
C ILE A 13 4.78 3.09 3.06
N GLY A 14 5.64 3.71 3.86
CA GLY A 14 7.09 3.73 3.67
C GLY A 14 7.79 3.38 4.97
N GLY A 15 9.07 3.04 4.87
CA GLY A 15 9.93 2.61 5.97
C GLY A 15 11.13 1.86 5.39
N GLU A 16 12.01 1.40 6.27
CA GLU A 16 13.22 0.69 5.88
C GLU A 16 12.94 -0.78 5.56
N SER A 17 13.76 -1.32 4.67
CA SER A 17 13.91 -2.75 4.42
C SER A 17 14.03 -3.56 5.72
N GLY A 18 13.01 -4.38 5.99
CA GLY A 18 12.97 -5.22 7.19
C GLY A 18 12.02 -4.74 8.28
N GLU A 19 11.50 -3.52 8.21
CA GLU A 19 10.51 -3.00 9.18
C GLU A 19 9.09 -3.55 8.95
N GLY A 20 8.88 -4.35 7.91
CA GLY A 20 7.59 -4.97 7.61
C GLY A 20 6.62 -4.07 6.84
N VAL A 21 7.10 -3.01 6.19
CA VAL A 21 6.31 -2.06 5.37
C VAL A 21 5.39 -2.78 4.37
N ILE A 22 5.93 -3.77 3.65
CA ILE A 22 5.16 -4.55 2.68
C ILE A 22 4.11 -5.43 3.36
N THR A 23 4.46 -6.05 4.49
CA THR A 23 3.54 -6.90 5.26
C THR A 23 2.35 -6.11 5.79
N VAL A 24 2.58 -4.89 6.27
CA VAL A 24 1.52 -3.98 6.70
C VAL A 24 0.63 -3.59 5.52
N ALA A 25 1.21 -3.19 4.39
CA ALA A 25 0.47 -2.82 3.19
C ALA A 25 -0.41 -3.96 2.66
N GLU A 26 0.10 -5.19 2.63
CA GLU A 26 -0.66 -6.37 2.24
C GLU A 26 -1.79 -6.70 3.23
N SER A 27 -1.54 -6.52 4.53
CA SER A 27 -2.55 -6.74 5.57
C SER A 27 -3.73 -5.76 5.42
N VAL A 28 -3.43 -4.47 5.25
CA VAL A 28 -4.45 -3.44 5.00
C VAL A 28 -5.22 -3.73 3.72
N SER A 29 -4.53 -4.06 2.63
CA SER A 29 -5.16 -4.41 1.35
C SER A 29 -6.11 -5.61 1.51
N ARG A 30 -5.70 -6.65 2.24
CA ARG A 30 -6.53 -7.83 2.48
C ARG A 30 -7.76 -7.51 3.33
N ILE A 31 -7.64 -6.63 4.32
CA ILE A 31 -8.77 -6.17 5.13
C ILE A 31 -9.75 -5.38 4.24
N ALA A 32 -9.26 -4.44 3.45
CA ALA A 32 -10.10 -3.63 2.57
C ALA A 32 -10.83 -4.49 1.51
N ALA A 33 -10.16 -5.50 0.96
CA ALA A 33 -10.79 -6.46 0.05
C ALA A 33 -11.92 -7.24 0.72
N ARG A 34 -11.72 -7.66 1.99
CA ARG A 34 -12.75 -8.34 2.78
C ARG A 34 -13.94 -7.44 3.13
N MET A 35 -13.73 -6.13 3.17
CA MET A 35 -14.79 -5.13 3.35
C MET A 35 -15.55 -4.81 2.05
N GLY A 36 -15.19 -5.44 0.92
CA GLY A 36 -15.83 -5.20 -0.37
C GLY A 36 -15.36 -3.93 -1.08
N LEU A 37 -14.22 -3.36 -0.68
CA LEU A 37 -13.65 -2.18 -1.34
C LEU A 37 -12.88 -2.58 -2.61
N TYR A 38 -12.97 -1.75 -3.64
CA TYR A 38 -12.12 -1.84 -4.81
C TYR A 38 -10.72 -1.32 -4.48
N LEU A 39 -9.69 -2.04 -4.94
CA LEU A 39 -8.30 -1.76 -4.59
C LEU A 39 -7.42 -1.66 -5.82
N SER A 40 -6.49 -0.72 -5.76
CA SER A 40 -5.34 -0.64 -6.65
C SER A 40 -4.10 -0.51 -5.78
N THR A 41 -3.13 -1.40 -5.97
CA THR A 41 -1.89 -1.42 -5.19
C THR A 41 -0.69 -1.24 -6.12
N TYR A 42 0.32 -0.55 -5.62
CA TYR A 42 1.62 -0.40 -6.26
C TYR A 42 2.70 -0.49 -5.19
N ARG A 43 3.82 -1.16 -5.51
CA ARG A 43 4.96 -1.30 -4.61
C ARG A 43 6.26 -1.08 -5.36
N THR A 44 7.20 -0.43 -4.70
CA THR A 44 8.59 -0.26 -5.15
C THR A 44 9.48 -0.94 -4.13
N PHE A 45 10.34 -1.83 -4.60
CA PHE A 45 11.34 -2.46 -3.75
C PHE A 45 12.63 -1.64 -3.76
N PRO A 46 13.38 -1.62 -2.65
CA PRO A 46 14.74 -1.07 -2.62
C PRO A 46 15.60 -1.77 -3.68
N ALA A 47 16.60 -1.05 -4.20
CA ALA A 47 17.53 -1.60 -5.18
C ALA A 47 18.54 -2.59 -4.57
N GLU A 48 18.69 -2.57 -3.24
CA GLU A 48 19.66 -3.36 -2.50
C GLU A 48 19.00 -4.48 -1.69
N ILE A 49 19.69 -5.60 -1.50
CA ILE A 49 19.17 -6.80 -0.83
C ILE A 49 19.10 -6.60 0.71
N LYS A 50 19.98 -5.75 1.28
CA LYS A 50 20.08 -5.49 2.72
C LYS A 50 20.06 -4.00 2.98
N GLY A 51 19.01 -3.51 3.64
CA GLY A 51 18.89 -2.09 3.97
C GLY A 51 18.49 -1.24 2.76
N GLY A 52 17.79 -0.15 3.02
CA GLY A 52 17.22 0.75 2.02
C GLY A 52 15.81 1.20 2.35
#